data_AF-A0A944HRP6-F1
#
_entry.id   AF-A0A944HRP6-F1
#
_cell.length_a   1.000
_cell.length_b   1.000
_cell.length_c   1.000
_cell.angle_alpha   90.00
_cell.angle_beta   90.00
_cell.angle_gamma   90.00
#
_symmetry.space_group_name_H-M   'P 1'
#
loop_
_entity.id
_entity.type
_entity.pdbx_description
1 polymer ?
#
loop_
_entity_poly.entity_id
_entity_poly.type
_entity_poly.pdbx_seq_one_letter_code
_entity_poly.pdbx_strand_id
1 'polypeptide(L)'
;MTLYDLVAPGLDVLGEPRYRIAEIRAADPLGADALLAALPAMNADADVPALTVALRALVPDENRVASLGIVDALAAMRDLGILLGSLKRHGTQPLAAVPEALPVLEELGRRTDMVPRDTVHHYTTWNPSGQRRRMYTGDPMEGNLQDAVRMVFPSLVASLDTCAELARLEPYDPGFALALDRTAQHVQSMVDSIDFTVARVSPVFFARELRSYFEEVDVAGRDYLGPAAAQVPLWLVDLTLWQCDRGNERYDTFLEESVQYSLPSWRAHYAAHRGGVSAVSKLSAAFSWEGGGRVPATLTASAVSLARVLRILKTFRARHLTIARKAYSEEVRLYDAGSGGAPVALLRSVLDLTRENETLVRRSVEPPDTSAR
;
A
#
# COMPACT_ATOMS: atom_id res chain seq x y z
N MET A 1 -22.41 9.33 7.27
CA MET A 1 -21.32 9.25 8.26
C MET A 1 -20.79 7.82 8.24
N THR A 2 -19.66 7.62 7.58
CA THR A 2 -19.02 6.30 7.42
C THR A 2 -18.01 6.09 8.55
N LEU A 3 -17.59 4.83 8.80
CA LEU A 3 -16.50 4.53 9.75
C LEU A 3 -15.22 5.32 9.46
N TYR A 4 -15.02 5.74 8.20
CA TYR A 4 -13.91 6.59 7.76
C TYR A 4 -13.95 8.00 8.39
N ASP A 5 -15.14 8.58 8.54
CA ASP A 5 -15.33 9.93 9.10
C ASP A 5 -15.05 9.97 10.62
N LEU A 6 -15.07 8.81 11.28
CA LEU A 6 -14.81 8.67 12.72
C LEU A 6 -13.32 8.39 13.05
N VAL A 7 -12.51 8.00 12.05
CA VAL A 7 -11.11 7.55 12.25
C VAL A 7 -10.07 8.53 11.69
N ALA A 8 -10.49 9.52 10.89
CA ALA A 8 -9.56 10.42 10.17
C ALA A 8 -9.65 11.92 10.53
N PRO A 9 -9.66 12.36 11.80
CA PRO A 9 -9.44 13.77 12.08
C PRO A 9 -8.00 14.15 11.69
N GLY A 10 -7.84 14.98 10.66
CA GLY A 10 -6.59 15.72 10.42
C GLY A 10 -5.86 15.51 9.08
N LEU A 11 -6.26 14.56 8.22
CA LEU A 11 -5.57 14.36 6.93
C LEU A 11 -5.69 15.57 5.99
N ASP A 12 -6.85 16.24 5.99
CA ASP A 12 -7.08 17.45 5.19
C ASP A 12 -6.23 18.65 5.64
N VAL A 13 -5.63 18.59 6.85
CA VAL A 13 -4.79 19.65 7.42
C VAL A 13 -3.36 19.64 6.82
N LEU A 14 -2.96 18.56 6.16
CA LEU A 14 -1.62 18.43 5.57
C LEU A 14 -1.39 19.33 4.34
N GLY A 15 -2.44 20.00 3.82
CA GLY A 15 -2.34 20.90 2.67
C GLY A 15 -1.95 20.23 1.33
N GLU A 16 -1.54 18.95 1.36
CA GLU A 16 -1.23 18.15 0.17
C GLU A 16 -2.54 17.67 -0.50
N PRO A 17 -2.79 18.03 -1.78
CA PRO A 17 -4.05 17.71 -2.44
C PRO A 17 -4.40 16.23 -2.51
N ARG A 18 -3.41 15.33 -2.46
CA ARG A 18 -3.58 13.87 -2.50
C ARG A 18 -4.23 13.31 -1.23
N TYR A 19 -4.27 14.09 -0.14
CA TYR A 19 -4.98 13.73 1.09
C TYR A 19 -6.40 14.30 1.19
N ARG A 20 -6.85 15.11 0.22
CA ARG A 20 -8.23 15.65 0.13
C ARG A 20 -9.22 14.57 -0.34
N ILE A 21 -9.28 13.48 0.41
CA ILE A 21 -9.88 12.20 -0.02
C ILE A 21 -11.38 12.34 -0.26
N ALA A 22 -12.09 13.10 0.58
CA ALA A 22 -13.51 13.36 0.40
C ALA A 22 -13.79 14.08 -0.93
N GLU A 23 -12.95 15.05 -1.29
CA GLU A 23 -13.10 15.80 -2.54
C GLU A 23 -12.78 14.95 -3.76
N ILE A 24 -11.69 14.16 -3.72
CA ILE A 24 -11.32 13.25 -4.81
C ILE A 24 -12.42 12.21 -5.05
N ARG A 25 -13.02 11.67 -3.99
CA ARG A 25 -14.16 10.74 -4.08
C ARG A 25 -15.40 11.41 -4.65
N ALA A 26 -15.65 12.67 -4.31
CA ALA A 26 -16.81 13.41 -4.80
C ALA A 26 -16.67 13.77 -6.28
N ALA A 27 -15.45 14.09 -6.72
CA ALA A 27 -15.14 14.53 -8.08
C ALA A 27 -15.45 13.45 -9.13
N ASP A 28 -16.16 13.90 -10.17
CA ASP A 28 -16.40 13.17 -11.42
C ASP A 28 -16.15 14.12 -12.60
N PRO A 29 -14.87 14.47 -12.86
CA PRO A 29 -14.53 15.47 -13.86
C PRO A 29 -14.73 14.97 -15.28
N LEU A 30 -14.97 13.66 -15.49
CA LEU A 30 -15.22 13.05 -16.80
C LEU A 30 -16.70 12.74 -17.05
N GLY A 31 -17.57 12.82 -16.04
CA GLY A 31 -18.97 12.40 -16.14
C GLY A 31 -19.10 10.87 -16.25
N ALA A 32 -18.21 10.13 -15.59
CA ALA A 32 -18.02 8.70 -15.74
C ALA A 32 -19.02 7.85 -14.94
N ASP A 33 -19.76 8.43 -13.98
CA ASP A 33 -20.62 7.66 -13.05
C ASP A 33 -21.55 6.67 -13.75
N ALA A 34 -22.34 7.11 -14.73
CA ALA A 34 -23.31 6.27 -15.40
C ALA A 34 -22.66 5.15 -16.24
N LEU A 35 -21.55 5.48 -16.91
CA LEU A 35 -20.81 4.54 -17.75
C LEU A 35 -20.12 3.48 -16.89
N LEU A 36 -19.46 3.88 -15.80
CA LEU A 36 -18.76 2.95 -14.91
C LEU A 36 -19.70 2.14 -14.03
N ALA A 37 -20.95 2.56 -13.84
CA ALA A 37 -21.98 1.71 -13.24
C ALA A 37 -22.31 0.48 -14.11
N ALA A 38 -22.12 0.57 -15.44
CA ALA A 38 -22.32 -0.54 -16.36
C ALA A 38 -21.08 -1.42 -16.57
N LEU A 39 -19.90 -0.98 -16.08
CA LEU A 39 -18.63 -1.68 -16.27
C LEU A 39 -18.65 -3.15 -15.79
N PRO A 40 -19.21 -3.50 -14.62
CA PRO A 40 -19.30 -4.90 -14.20
C PRO A 40 -19.98 -5.82 -15.21
N ALA A 41 -21.04 -5.34 -15.88
CA ALA A 41 -21.75 -6.12 -16.89
C ALA A 41 -20.90 -6.29 -18.15
N MET A 42 -20.25 -5.23 -18.64
CA MET A 42 -19.32 -5.31 -19.77
C MET A 42 -18.20 -6.33 -19.51
N ASN A 43 -17.71 -6.36 -18.28
CA ASN A 43 -16.68 -7.30 -17.86
C ASN A 43 -17.18 -8.75 -17.74
N ALA A 44 -18.39 -8.95 -17.23
CA ALA A 44 -19.03 -10.26 -17.17
C ALA A 44 -19.23 -10.87 -18.58
N ASP A 45 -19.61 -10.03 -19.55
CA ASP A 45 -19.84 -10.43 -20.94
C ASP A 45 -18.55 -10.50 -21.78
N ALA A 46 -17.40 -10.09 -21.22
CA ALA A 46 -16.14 -9.91 -21.93
C ALA A 46 -16.28 -9.04 -23.20
N ASP A 47 -17.12 -8.00 -23.13
CA ASP A 47 -17.43 -7.11 -24.25
C ASP A 47 -16.30 -6.09 -24.48
N VAL A 48 -15.20 -6.56 -25.06
CA VAL A 48 -14.03 -5.73 -25.43
C VAL A 48 -14.41 -4.54 -26.32
N PRO A 49 -15.29 -4.68 -27.34
CA PRO A 49 -15.79 -3.52 -28.08
C PRO A 49 -16.45 -2.46 -27.18
N ALA A 50 -17.36 -2.84 -26.28
CA ALA A 50 -17.99 -1.90 -25.36
C ALA A 50 -16.98 -1.24 -24.41
N LEU A 51 -16.04 -2.01 -23.86
CA LEU A 51 -14.96 -1.48 -23.00
C LEU A 51 -14.07 -0.47 -23.76
N THR A 52 -13.79 -0.73 -25.03
CA THR A 52 -12.99 0.16 -25.89
C THR A 52 -13.75 1.46 -26.17
N VAL A 53 -15.04 1.36 -26.49
CA VAL A 53 -15.90 2.55 -26.68
C VAL A 53 -16.03 3.33 -25.38
N ALA A 54 -16.17 2.64 -24.25
CA ALA A 54 -16.28 3.25 -22.93
C ALA A 54 -15.01 4.04 -22.57
N LEU A 55 -13.82 3.47 -22.78
CA LEU A 55 -12.55 4.18 -22.58
C LEU A 55 -12.47 5.40 -23.49
N ARG A 56 -12.67 5.23 -24.79
CA ARG A 56 -12.63 6.34 -25.77
C ARG A 56 -13.59 7.47 -25.43
N ALA A 57 -14.79 7.15 -24.95
CA ALA A 57 -15.79 8.15 -24.56
C ALA A 57 -15.37 8.99 -23.34
N LEU A 58 -14.54 8.44 -22.46
CA LEU A 58 -14.05 9.13 -21.26
C LEU A 58 -12.73 9.86 -21.48
N VAL A 59 -11.98 9.58 -22.56
CA VAL A 59 -10.72 10.28 -22.86
C VAL A 59 -11.02 11.77 -23.13
N PRO A 60 -10.61 12.70 -22.24
CA PRO A 60 -10.76 14.13 -22.49
C PRO A 60 -9.75 14.62 -23.54
N ASP A 61 -10.05 15.76 -24.18
CA ASP A 61 -9.04 16.47 -24.97
C ASP A 61 -7.91 17.06 -24.09
N GLU A 62 -6.77 17.36 -24.72
CA GLU A 62 -5.57 17.86 -24.02
C GLU A 62 -5.82 19.18 -23.27
N ASN A 63 -6.66 20.07 -23.82
CA ASN A 63 -6.97 21.35 -23.16
C ASN A 63 -7.75 21.13 -21.86
N ARG A 64 -8.70 20.19 -21.89
CA ARG A 64 -9.47 19.80 -20.70
C ARG A 64 -8.54 19.18 -19.67
N VAL A 65 -7.65 18.25 -20.02
CA VAL A 65 -6.66 17.68 -19.08
C VAL A 65 -5.78 18.79 -18.49
N ALA A 66 -5.31 19.72 -19.31
CA ALA A 66 -4.47 20.83 -18.89
C ALA A 66 -5.19 21.81 -17.93
N SER A 67 -6.52 21.82 -17.93
CA SER A 67 -7.31 22.65 -17.01
C SER A 67 -7.59 21.98 -15.66
N LEU A 68 -7.42 20.66 -15.54
CA LEU A 68 -7.76 19.92 -14.32
C LEU A 68 -6.84 20.29 -13.15
N GLY A 69 -7.44 20.57 -11.99
CA GLY A 69 -6.70 20.60 -10.72
C GLY A 69 -6.23 19.19 -10.33
N ILE A 70 -5.35 19.10 -9.32
CA ILE A 70 -4.81 17.79 -8.88
C ILE A 70 -5.93 16.83 -8.44
N VAL A 71 -6.93 17.33 -7.70
CA VAL A 71 -8.08 16.52 -7.24
C VAL A 71 -8.81 15.89 -8.43
N ASP A 72 -9.11 16.69 -9.45
CA ASP A 72 -9.80 16.23 -10.66
C ASP A 72 -8.89 15.32 -11.50
N ALA A 73 -7.59 15.59 -11.59
CA ALA A 73 -6.66 14.72 -12.30
C ALA A 73 -6.58 13.32 -11.67
N LEU A 74 -6.57 13.21 -10.34
CA LEU A 74 -6.62 11.93 -9.63
C LEU A 74 -7.96 11.20 -9.85
N ALA A 75 -9.07 11.94 -9.84
CA ALA A 75 -10.39 11.39 -10.12
C ALA A 75 -10.50 10.87 -11.58
N ALA A 76 -9.99 11.63 -12.55
CA ALA A 76 -9.92 11.24 -13.95
C ALA A 76 -9.06 9.98 -14.14
N MET A 77 -7.86 9.92 -13.52
CA MET A 77 -6.99 8.74 -13.60
C MET A 77 -7.66 7.48 -13.01
N ARG A 78 -8.39 7.61 -11.90
CA ARG A 78 -9.17 6.50 -11.34
C ARG A 78 -10.19 5.96 -12.34
N ASP A 79 -10.94 6.86 -12.98
CA ASP A 79 -12.06 6.49 -13.85
C ASP A 79 -11.56 5.91 -15.19
N LEU A 80 -10.43 6.40 -15.71
CA LEU A 80 -9.77 5.80 -16.88
C LEU A 80 -9.08 4.47 -16.54
N GLY A 81 -8.36 4.40 -15.41
CA GLY A 81 -7.53 3.26 -15.06
C GLY A 81 -8.31 1.97 -14.82
N ILE A 82 -9.53 2.04 -14.28
CA ILE A 82 -10.37 0.85 -14.13
C ILE A 82 -10.76 0.23 -15.49
N LEU A 83 -10.84 1.03 -16.55
CA LEU A 83 -11.05 0.53 -17.91
C LEU A 83 -9.76 -0.06 -18.50
N LEU A 84 -8.58 0.47 -18.14
CA LEU A 84 -7.28 -0.10 -18.54
C LEU A 84 -7.14 -1.54 -18.01
N GLY A 85 -7.39 -1.75 -16.71
CA GLY A 85 -7.34 -3.08 -16.10
C GLY A 85 -8.41 -4.04 -16.69
N SER A 86 -9.59 -3.50 -17.03
CA SER A 86 -10.66 -4.28 -17.66
C SER A 86 -10.29 -4.77 -19.05
N LEU A 87 -9.80 -3.89 -19.93
CA LEU A 87 -9.33 -4.28 -21.27
C LEU A 87 -8.18 -5.29 -21.20
N LYS A 88 -7.22 -5.05 -20.29
CA LYS A 88 -6.06 -5.92 -20.11
C LYS A 88 -6.46 -7.33 -19.69
N ARG A 89 -7.39 -7.48 -18.74
CA ARG A 89 -7.92 -8.79 -18.32
C ARG A 89 -8.41 -9.62 -19.52
N HIS A 90 -9.05 -8.98 -20.49
CA HIS A 90 -9.60 -9.66 -21.67
C HIS A 90 -8.60 -9.74 -22.83
N GLY A 91 -7.30 -9.69 -22.51
CA GLY A 91 -6.21 -9.90 -23.48
C GLY A 91 -5.94 -8.73 -24.41
N THR A 92 -6.53 -7.56 -24.16
CA THR A 92 -6.38 -6.37 -25.03
C THR A 92 -5.49 -5.33 -24.36
N GLN A 93 -4.40 -4.94 -25.03
CA GLN A 93 -3.58 -3.81 -24.57
C GLN A 93 -4.38 -2.50 -24.73
N PRO A 94 -4.67 -1.77 -23.64
CA PRO A 94 -5.58 -0.62 -23.67
C PRO A 94 -5.15 0.46 -24.67
N LEU A 95 -3.85 0.78 -24.71
CA LEU A 95 -3.31 1.83 -25.57
C LEU A 95 -3.10 1.41 -27.02
N ALA A 96 -3.17 0.11 -27.31
CA ALA A 96 -3.32 -0.36 -28.69
C ALA A 96 -4.76 -0.17 -29.19
N ALA A 97 -5.76 -0.34 -28.31
CA ALA A 97 -7.18 -0.22 -28.65
C ALA A 97 -7.68 1.24 -28.65
N VAL A 98 -7.11 2.10 -27.79
CA VAL A 98 -7.43 3.53 -27.67
C VAL A 98 -6.12 4.33 -27.57
N PRO A 99 -5.36 4.50 -28.69
CA PRO A 99 -4.08 5.20 -28.69
C PRO A 99 -4.15 6.66 -28.21
N GLU A 100 -5.28 7.32 -28.44
CA GLU A 100 -5.54 8.70 -27.99
C GLU A 100 -5.55 8.85 -26.46
N ALA A 101 -5.65 7.76 -25.69
CA ALA A 101 -5.55 7.79 -24.24
C ALA A 101 -4.10 8.01 -23.74
N LEU A 102 -3.08 7.65 -24.54
CA LEU A 102 -1.68 7.74 -24.12
C LEU A 102 -1.27 9.15 -23.65
N PRO A 103 -1.40 10.21 -24.48
CA PRO A 103 -0.98 11.56 -24.07
C PRO A 103 -1.75 12.06 -22.84
N VAL A 104 -3.01 11.64 -22.69
CA VAL A 104 -3.82 11.97 -21.50
C VAL A 104 -3.25 11.30 -20.24
N LEU A 105 -2.95 10.00 -20.29
CA LEU A 105 -2.41 9.28 -19.13
C LEU A 105 -1.04 9.81 -18.71
N GLU A 106 -0.18 10.15 -19.67
CA GLU A 106 1.13 10.76 -19.41
C GLU A 106 0.99 12.13 -18.74
N GLU A 107 0.09 12.99 -19.24
CA GLU A 107 -0.15 14.30 -18.65
C GLU A 107 -0.77 14.20 -17.25
N LEU A 108 -1.72 13.28 -17.04
CA LEU A 108 -2.28 13.00 -15.72
C LEU A 108 -1.21 12.50 -14.74
N GLY A 109 -0.36 11.56 -15.18
CA GLY A 109 0.78 11.07 -14.39
C GLY A 109 1.74 12.21 -14.02
N ARG A 110 2.12 13.05 -14.99
CA ARG A 110 2.98 14.21 -14.78
C ARG A 110 2.37 15.21 -13.80
N ARG A 111 1.08 15.55 -13.93
CA ARG A 111 0.38 16.49 -13.04
C ARG A 111 0.24 15.98 -11.61
N THR A 112 -0.04 14.70 -11.48
CA THR A 112 -0.22 14.06 -10.18
C THR A 112 1.08 13.56 -9.58
N ASP A 113 2.21 13.69 -10.29
CA ASP A 113 3.51 13.17 -9.91
C ASP A 113 3.42 11.69 -9.50
N MET A 114 2.68 10.92 -10.31
CA MET A 114 2.43 9.49 -10.16
C MET A 114 2.58 8.79 -11.51
N VAL A 115 2.59 7.46 -11.50
CA VAL A 115 2.66 6.67 -12.73
C VAL A 115 1.48 6.97 -13.67
N PRO A 116 1.64 6.83 -15.00
CA PRO A 116 0.60 7.12 -15.99
C PRO A 116 -0.45 5.98 -16.09
N ARG A 117 -0.91 5.51 -14.93
CA ARG A 117 -2.03 4.57 -14.77
C ARG A 117 -2.60 4.62 -13.36
N ASP A 118 -3.73 3.96 -13.14
CA ASP A 118 -4.26 3.81 -11.79
C ASP A 118 -3.35 3.00 -10.86
N THR A 119 -3.49 3.28 -9.58
CA THR A 119 -2.75 2.64 -8.49
C THR A 119 -3.73 2.16 -7.43
N VAL A 120 -3.23 1.51 -6.38
CA VAL A 120 -4.05 1.11 -5.24
C VAL A 120 -4.86 2.28 -4.66
N HIS A 121 -4.34 3.51 -4.67
CA HIS A 121 -5.06 4.68 -4.14
C HIS A 121 -6.27 5.03 -4.99
N HIS A 122 -6.10 5.05 -6.31
CA HIS A 122 -7.17 5.27 -7.27
C HIS A 122 -8.27 4.23 -7.10
N TYR A 123 -7.90 2.95 -7.01
CA TYR A 123 -8.82 1.83 -6.89
C TYR A 123 -9.54 1.75 -5.53
N THR A 124 -8.93 2.26 -4.46
CA THR A 124 -9.44 2.12 -3.09
C THR A 124 -9.73 3.47 -2.42
N THR A 125 -8.73 4.14 -1.86
CA THR A 125 -8.86 5.35 -1.04
C THR A 125 -9.59 6.47 -1.77
N TRP A 126 -9.27 6.73 -3.04
CA TRP A 126 -9.84 7.79 -3.86
C TRP A 126 -11.07 7.34 -4.67
N ASN A 127 -11.40 6.05 -4.63
CA ASN A 127 -12.62 5.52 -5.21
C ASN A 127 -13.81 5.83 -4.30
N PRO A 128 -14.91 6.43 -4.79
CA PRO A 128 -16.10 6.69 -3.99
C PRO A 128 -16.71 5.44 -3.38
N SER A 129 -17.60 5.72 -2.43
CA SER A 129 -18.34 4.71 -1.69
C SER A 129 -19.78 4.62 -2.18
N GLY A 130 -20.49 3.58 -1.75
CA GLY A 130 -21.90 3.38 -2.11
C GLY A 130 -22.09 3.08 -3.59
N GLN A 131 -23.20 3.55 -4.16
CA GLN A 131 -23.61 3.25 -5.54
C GLN A 131 -22.64 3.80 -6.60
N ARG A 132 -21.86 4.83 -6.28
CA ARG A 132 -20.87 5.43 -7.19
C ARG A 132 -19.56 4.66 -7.23
N ARG A 133 -19.36 3.65 -6.37
CA ARG A 133 -18.11 2.89 -6.25
C ARG A 133 -17.78 2.24 -7.59
N ARG A 134 -16.54 2.45 -8.06
CA ARG A 134 -16.03 1.87 -9.30
C ARG A 134 -15.52 0.47 -8.99
N MET A 135 -16.03 -0.52 -9.71
CA MET A 135 -15.78 -1.94 -9.46
C MET A 135 -15.58 -2.67 -10.78
N TYR A 136 -14.67 -3.63 -10.80
CA TYR A 136 -14.45 -4.49 -11.96
C TYR A 136 -15.57 -5.51 -12.12
N THR A 137 -15.99 -6.12 -11.02
CA THR A 137 -16.92 -7.28 -11.02
C THR A 137 -18.28 -6.94 -10.42
N GLY A 138 -18.35 -5.89 -9.59
CA GLY A 138 -19.55 -5.58 -8.81
C GLY A 138 -19.81 -6.56 -7.66
N ASP A 139 -18.92 -7.54 -7.44
CA ASP A 139 -19.06 -8.52 -6.38
C ASP A 139 -18.78 -7.88 -5.00
N PRO A 140 -19.60 -8.15 -3.96
CA PRO A 140 -19.37 -7.62 -2.62
C PRO A 140 -17.96 -7.90 -2.04
N MET A 141 -17.32 -9.02 -2.39
CA MET A 141 -15.96 -9.34 -1.97
C MET A 141 -14.92 -8.37 -2.54
N GLU A 142 -15.10 -7.89 -3.78
CA GLU A 142 -14.27 -6.82 -4.35
C GLU A 142 -14.42 -5.54 -3.51
N GLY A 143 -15.66 -5.18 -3.18
CA GLY A 143 -15.96 -4.03 -2.33
C GLY A 143 -15.30 -4.13 -0.95
N ASN A 144 -15.35 -5.31 -0.34
CA ASN A 144 -14.68 -5.59 0.94
C ASN A 144 -13.15 -5.43 0.82
N LEU A 145 -12.55 -5.87 -0.28
CA LEU A 145 -11.11 -5.70 -0.49
C LEU A 145 -10.71 -4.22 -0.58
N GLN A 146 -11.50 -3.41 -1.30
CA GLN A 146 -11.29 -1.96 -1.35
C GLN A 146 -11.42 -1.32 0.04
N ASP A 147 -12.43 -1.75 0.81
CA ASP A 147 -12.69 -1.23 2.15
C ASP A 147 -11.58 -1.60 3.16
N ALA A 148 -11.00 -2.81 3.04
CA ALA A 148 -9.86 -3.22 3.85
C ALA A 148 -8.66 -2.27 3.72
N VAL A 149 -8.37 -1.78 2.51
CA VAL A 149 -7.30 -0.80 2.28
C VAL A 149 -7.69 0.60 2.79
N ARG A 150 -8.96 1.01 2.60
CA ARG A 150 -9.46 2.29 3.13
C ARG A 150 -9.34 2.39 4.64
N MET A 151 -9.52 1.28 5.36
CA MET A 151 -9.40 1.21 6.83
C MET A 151 -7.99 1.54 7.34
N VAL A 152 -6.94 1.20 6.60
CA VAL A 152 -5.55 1.36 7.08
C VAL A 152 -4.91 2.66 6.66
N PHE A 153 -5.40 3.29 5.58
CA PHE A 153 -4.74 4.43 4.97
C PHE A 153 -4.49 5.60 5.94
N PRO A 154 -5.47 6.08 6.74
CA PRO A 154 -5.24 7.19 7.66
C PRO A 154 -4.16 6.89 8.71
N SER A 155 -4.19 5.68 9.30
CA SER A 155 -3.20 5.26 10.28
C SER A 155 -1.81 5.17 9.68
N LEU A 156 -1.69 4.69 8.44
CA LEU A 156 -0.39 4.62 7.77
C LEU A 156 0.17 6.00 7.46
N VAL A 157 -0.65 6.96 7.04
CA VAL A 157 -0.20 8.35 6.87
C VAL A 157 0.31 8.91 8.20
N ALA A 158 -0.47 8.76 9.27
CA ALA A 158 -0.07 9.22 10.61
C ALA A 158 1.23 8.54 11.10
N SER A 159 1.45 7.28 10.74
CA SER A 159 2.68 6.56 11.10
C SER A 159 3.95 7.17 10.49
N LEU A 160 3.85 7.90 9.37
CA LEU A 160 5.04 8.50 8.73
C LEU A 160 5.61 9.63 9.57
N ASP A 161 4.76 10.42 10.24
CA ASP A 161 5.20 11.47 11.15
C ASP A 161 5.89 10.86 12.38
N THR A 162 5.33 9.79 12.94
CA THR A 162 5.93 9.09 14.09
C THR A 162 7.22 8.37 13.70
N CYS A 163 7.31 7.83 12.49
CA CYS A 163 8.54 7.24 11.94
C CYS A 163 9.63 8.30 11.72
N ALA A 164 9.29 9.48 11.19
CA ALA A 164 10.23 10.59 11.03
C ALA A 164 10.70 11.18 12.37
N GLU A 165 9.81 11.22 13.37
CA GLU A 165 10.18 11.54 14.76
C GLU A 165 11.17 10.49 15.31
N LEU A 166 10.82 9.21 15.22
CA LEU A 166 11.63 8.09 15.69
C LEU A 166 13.04 8.08 15.09
N ALA A 167 13.18 8.35 13.79
CA ALA A 167 14.47 8.37 13.12
C ALA A 167 15.47 9.37 13.72
N ARG A 168 14.98 10.47 14.33
CA ARG A 168 15.80 11.53 14.94
C ARG A 168 16.11 11.30 16.42
N LEU A 169 15.40 10.38 17.06
CA LEU A 169 15.53 10.10 18.50
C LEU A 169 16.58 9.01 18.75
N GLU A 170 17.19 9.05 19.93
CA GLU A 170 18.10 8.02 20.42
C GLU A 170 17.42 7.11 21.46
N PRO A 171 17.85 5.84 21.64
CA PRO A 171 17.15 4.88 22.49
C PRO A 171 17.00 5.27 23.97
N TYR A 172 17.87 6.15 24.46
CA TYR A 172 17.82 6.68 25.83
C TYR A 172 16.80 7.81 26.01
N ASP A 173 16.38 8.44 24.91
CA ASP A 173 15.39 9.51 24.94
C ASP A 173 14.01 8.92 25.31
N PRO A 174 13.31 9.45 26.31
CA PRO A 174 11.96 8.98 26.66
C PRO A 174 10.98 9.09 25.47
N GLY A 175 11.23 10.02 24.55
CA GLY A 175 10.47 10.17 23.31
C GLY A 175 10.57 8.95 22.40
N PHE A 176 11.66 8.18 22.44
CA PHE A 176 11.88 7.03 21.56
C PHE A 176 10.84 5.94 21.80
N ALA A 177 10.65 5.55 23.07
CA ALA A 177 9.62 4.59 23.47
C ALA A 177 8.20 5.10 23.14
N LEU A 178 7.93 6.41 23.35
CA LEU A 178 6.63 7.01 23.04
C LEU A 178 6.33 7.02 21.53
N ALA A 179 7.30 7.35 20.69
CA ALA A 179 7.16 7.32 19.24
C ALA A 179 6.92 5.90 18.73
N LEU A 180 7.60 4.90 19.30
CA LEU A 180 7.36 3.48 19.03
C LEU A 180 5.95 3.05 19.44
N ASP A 181 5.48 3.44 20.62
CA ASP A 181 4.14 3.10 21.08
C ASP A 181 3.03 3.75 20.23
N ARG A 182 3.23 4.99 19.75
CA ARG A 182 2.33 5.61 18.75
C ARG A 182 2.38 4.85 17.43
N THR A 183 3.58 4.49 16.96
CA THR A 183 3.74 3.68 15.75
C THR A 183 3.00 2.35 15.89
N ALA A 184 3.08 1.70 17.06
CA ALA A 184 2.35 0.46 17.38
C ALA A 184 0.83 0.64 17.23
N GLN A 185 0.28 1.74 17.75
CA GLN A 185 -1.14 2.07 17.63
C GLN A 185 -1.54 2.25 16.17
N HIS A 186 -0.72 2.93 15.36
CA HIS A 186 -0.99 3.11 13.93
C HIS A 186 -0.94 1.79 13.16
N VAL A 187 0.08 0.95 13.36
CA VAL A 187 0.20 -0.31 12.60
C VAL A 187 -0.77 -1.40 13.04
N GLN A 188 -1.44 -1.25 14.20
CA GLN A 188 -2.48 -2.17 14.64
C GLN A 188 -3.64 -2.28 13.63
N SER A 189 -3.97 -1.18 12.92
CA SER A 189 -5.02 -1.22 11.90
C SER A 189 -4.71 -2.19 10.75
N MET A 190 -3.43 -2.50 10.50
CA MET A 190 -3.05 -3.51 9.51
C MET A 190 -3.54 -4.90 9.91
N VAL A 191 -3.48 -5.23 11.20
CA VAL A 191 -3.98 -6.49 11.75
C VAL A 191 -5.50 -6.56 11.61
N ASP A 192 -6.20 -5.47 11.92
CA ASP A 192 -7.65 -5.41 11.82
C ASP A 192 -8.12 -5.54 10.36
N SER A 193 -7.39 -4.92 9.43
CA SER A 193 -7.65 -4.99 7.99
C SER A 193 -7.43 -6.39 7.40
N ILE A 194 -6.35 -7.08 7.81
CA ILE A 194 -6.13 -8.45 7.34
C ILE A 194 -7.18 -9.41 7.92
N ASP A 195 -7.62 -9.22 9.16
CA ASP A 195 -8.70 -10.02 9.77
C ASP A 195 -10.03 -9.80 9.05
N PHE A 196 -10.34 -8.54 8.74
CA PHE A 196 -11.50 -8.20 7.92
C PHE A 196 -11.43 -8.90 6.54
N THR A 197 -10.26 -8.84 5.88
CA THR A 197 -10.05 -9.48 4.57
C THR A 197 -10.24 -10.99 4.65
N VAL A 198 -9.63 -11.65 5.64
CA VAL A 198 -9.76 -13.10 5.88
C VAL A 198 -11.22 -13.50 6.08
N ALA A 199 -12.00 -12.67 6.77
CA ALA A 199 -13.40 -12.94 7.07
C ALA A 199 -14.35 -12.68 5.89
N ARG A 200 -13.97 -11.82 4.94
CA ARG A 200 -14.90 -11.26 3.94
C ARG A 200 -14.52 -11.50 2.48
N VAL A 201 -13.30 -11.96 2.21
CA VAL A 201 -12.78 -12.16 0.85
C VAL A 201 -12.17 -13.55 0.75
N SER A 202 -12.74 -14.39 -0.12
CA SER A 202 -12.18 -15.73 -0.31
C SER A 202 -10.89 -15.68 -1.16
N PRO A 203 -9.87 -16.49 -0.84
CA PRO A 203 -8.66 -16.58 -1.67
C PRO A 203 -8.94 -17.03 -3.11
N VAL A 204 -9.96 -17.87 -3.31
CA VAL A 204 -10.37 -18.37 -4.63
C VAL A 204 -10.97 -17.24 -5.47
N PHE A 205 -11.89 -16.45 -4.90
CA PHE A 205 -12.43 -15.28 -5.56
C PHE A 205 -11.31 -14.31 -5.98
N PHE A 206 -10.40 -13.98 -5.06
CA PHE A 206 -9.29 -13.10 -5.39
C PHE A 206 -8.45 -13.67 -6.55
N ALA A 207 -8.05 -14.94 -6.48
CA ALA A 207 -7.15 -15.53 -7.45
C ALA A 207 -7.77 -15.74 -8.84
N ARG A 208 -9.04 -16.12 -8.91
CA ARG A 208 -9.70 -16.53 -10.16
C ARG A 208 -10.55 -15.43 -10.78
N GLU A 209 -11.19 -14.59 -9.97
CA GLU A 209 -12.13 -13.58 -10.47
C GLU A 209 -11.50 -12.19 -10.52
N LEU A 210 -10.71 -11.82 -9.51
CA LEU A 210 -10.28 -10.43 -9.33
C LEU A 210 -8.83 -10.15 -9.77
N ARG A 211 -7.89 -11.07 -9.52
CA ARG A 211 -6.44 -10.84 -9.74
C ARG A 211 -6.11 -10.47 -11.18
N SER A 212 -6.85 -10.96 -12.17
CA SER A 212 -6.61 -10.69 -13.59
C SER A 212 -6.85 -9.23 -14.00
N TYR A 213 -7.65 -8.47 -13.25
CA TYR A 213 -7.83 -7.03 -13.49
C TYR A 213 -6.63 -6.18 -13.09
N PHE A 214 -5.69 -6.74 -12.32
CA PHE A 214 -4.52 -6.03 -11.81
C PHE A 214 -3.24 -6.35 -12.59
N GLU A 215 -3.37 -6.80 -13.83
CA GLU A 215 -2.24 -7.01 -14.72
C GLU A 215 -1.53 -5.71 -15.10
N GLU A 216 -0.28 -5.87 -15.53
CA GLU A 216 0.52 -4.79 -16.07
C GLU A 216 -0.04 -4.29 -17.40
N VAL A 217 0.08 -2.99 -17.62
CA VAL A 217 -0.34 -2.32 -18.84
C VAL A 217 0.88 -1.64 -19.42
N ASP A 218 1.07 -1.83 -20.73
CA ASP A 218 2.11 -1.13 -21.48
C ASP A 218 1.67 0.33 -21.66
N VAL A 219 2.49 1.25 -21.16
CA VAL A 219 2.41 2.68 -21.44
C VAL A 219 3.71 3.13 -22.09
N ALA A 220 3.64 3.44 -23.38
CA ALA A 220 4.77 3.91 -24.20
C ALA A 220 6.00 2.95 -24.20
N GLY A 221 5.77 1.64 -24.29
CA GLY A 221 6.81 0.61 -24.32
C GLY A 221 7.35 0.24 -22.94
N ARG A 222 6.64 0.64 -21.87
CA ARG A 222 6.99 0.32 -20.49
C ARG A 222 5.81 -0.31 -19.78
N ASP A 223 6.04 -1.48 -19.19
CA ASP A 223 5.04 -2.13 -18.34
C ASP A 223 4.94 -1.44 -16.97
N TYR A 224 3.74 -1.00 -16.64
CA TYR A 224 3.40 -0.48 -15.33
C TYR A 224 2.48 -1.47 -14.62
N LEU A 225 2.77 -1.78 -13.35
CA LEU A 225 2.00 -2.70 -12.52
C LEU A 225 0.60 -2.19 -12.22
N GLY A 226 -0.37 -3.11 -12.13
CA GLY A 226 -1.74 -2.78 -11.72
C GLY A 226 -1.86 -2.43 -10.23
N PRO A 227 -3.05 -2.02 -9.78
CA PRO A 227 -3.33 -1.78 -8.37
C PRO A 227 -2.95 -2.98 -7.50
N ALA A 228 -2.20 -2.73 -6.42
CA ALA A 228 -1.78 -3.78 -5.51
C ALA A 228 -1.74 -3.28 -4.07
N ALA A 229 -2.22 -4.09 -3.12
CA ALA A 229 -2.05 -3.80 -1.69
C ALA A 229 -0.57 -3.66 -1.29
N ALA A 230 0.36 -4.23 -2.07
CA ALA A 230 1.80 -4.05 -1.92
C ALA A 230 2.27 -2.59 -2.12
N GLN A 231 1.48 -1.76 -2.83
CA GLN A 231 1.73 -0.33 -3.02
C GLN A 231 1.31 0.50 -1.78
N VAL A 232 0.64 -0.10 -0.80
CA VAL A 232 0.33 0.54 0.50
C VAL A 232 1.63 0.64 1.32
N PRO A 233 1.92 1.78 1.98
CA PRO A 233 3.28 2.16 2.38
C PRO A 233 3.75 1.53 3.70
N LEU A 234 3.33 0.31 4.03
CA LEU A 234 3.79 -0.35 5.25
C LEU A 234 5.32 -0.48 5.29
N TRP A 235 5.94 -0.60 4.11
CA TRP A 235 7.39 -0.67 3.97
C TRP A 235 8.12 0.63 4.38
N LEU A 236 7.45 1.79 4.44
CA LEU A 236 8.03 3.02 5.02
C LEU A 236 8.16 2.92 6.54
N VAL A 237 7.26 2.18 7.19
CA VAL A 237 7.41 1.85 8.61
C VAL A 237 8.58 0.89 8.78
N ASP A 238 8.70 -0.13 7.92
CA ASP A 238 9.84 -1.03 7.94
C ASP A 238 11.17 -0.29 7.75
N LEU A 239 11.23 0.66 6.82
CA LEU A 239 12.40 1.49 6.54
C LEU A 239 13.02 2.08 7.80
N THR A 240 12.21 2.71 8.65
CA THR A 240 12.70 3.35 9.89
C THR A 240 12.91 2.38 11.04
N LEU A 241 12.16 1.28 11.09
CA LEU A 241 12.29 0.28 12.15
C LEU A 241 13.50 -0.63 11.97
N TRP A 242 13.76 -1.11 10.75
CA TRP A 242 14.81 -2.11 10.48
C TRP A 242 15.32 -2.17 9.02
N GLN A 243 14.51 -1.86 8.00
CA GLN A 243 14.87 -2.17 6.61
C GLN A 243 16.03 -1.33 6.08
N CYS A 244 16.22 -0.09 6.53
CA CYS A 244 17.24 0.81 5.96
C CYS A 244 18.69 0.30 6.12
N ASP A 245 18.97 -0.56 7.10
CA ASP A 245 20.29 -1.13 7.36
C ASP A 245 20.28 -2.63 7.73
N ARG A 246 19.11 -3.27 7.74
CA ARG A 246 18.93 -4.72 8.00
C ARG A 246 18.02 -5.40 6.97
N GLY A 247 17.92 -4.80 5.78
CA GLY A 247 17.24 -5.35 4.61
C GLY A 247 17.99 -6.53 3.99
N ASN A 248 17.48 -6.99 2.85
CA ASN A 248 18.19 -7.91 1.97
C ASN A 248 17.95 -7.52 0.52
N GLU A 249 18.85 -7.94 -0.37
CA GLU A 249 18.84 -7.54 -1.79
C GLU A 249 17.46 -7.75 -2.44
N ARG A 250 16.80 -8.88 -2.18
CA ARG A 250 15.48 -9.18 -2.76
C ARG A 250 14.41 -8.20 -2.33
N TYR A 251 14.43 -7.80 -1.05
CA TYR A 251 13.47 -6.83 -0.55
C TYR A 251 13.80 -5.43 -1.05
N ASP A 252 15.09 -5.08 -1.09
CA ASP A 252 15.57 -3.77 -1.54
C ASP A 252 15.20 -3.53 -3.02
N THR A 253 15.45 -4.50 -3.90
CA THR A 253 15.03 -4.43 -5.32
C THR A 253 13.52 -4.25 -5.46
N PHE A 254 12.74 -5.01 -4.70
CA PHE A 254 11.28 -4.86 -4.71
C PHE A 254 10.82 -3.46 -4.28
N LEU A 255 11.48 -2.86 -3.28
CA LEU A 255 11.16 -1.51 -2.84
C LEU A 255 11.54 -0.45 -3.88
N GLU A 256 12.70 -0.58 -4.52
CA GLU A 256 13.13 0.33 -5.59
C GLU A 256 12.12 0.38 -6.74
N GLU A 257 11.55 -0.76 -7.12
CA GLU A 257 10.48 -0.83 -8.11
C GLU A 257 9.15 -0.29 -7.60
N SER A 258 8.84 -0.48 -6.32
CA SER A 258 7.57 -0.08 -5.70
C SER A 258 7.45 1.42 -5.41
N VAL A 259 8.58 2.11 -5.16
CA VAL A 259 8.61 3.53 -4.76
C VAL A 259 7.91 4.44 -5.77
N GLN A 260 8.03 4.17 -7.06
CA GLN A 260 7.41 5.00 -8.11
C GLN A 260 5.86 5.05 -8.04
N TYR A 261 5.22 4.02 -7.47
CA TYR A 261 3.76 3.93 -7.34
C TYR A 261 3.23 4.69 -6.11
N SER A 262 4.12 5.22 -5.28
CA SER A 262 3.79 5.88 -4.01
C SER A 262 3.51 7.36 -4.18
N LEU A 263 2.87 7.97 -3.18
CA LEU A 263 2.67 9.43 -3.14
C LEU A 263 4.01 10.18 -3.10
N PRO A 264 4.10 11.42 -3.63
CA PRO A 264 5.35 12.18 -3.61
C PRO A 264 5.94 12.38 -2.23
N SER A 265 5.12 12.69 -1.21
CA SER A 265 5.57 12.82 0.19
C SER A 265 6.14 11.51 0.75
N TRP A 266 5.64 10.36 0.29
CA TRP A 266 6.14 9.04 0.69
C TRP A 266 7.47 8.71 0.01
N ARG A 267 7.65 9.10 -1.25
CA ARG A 267 8.94 9.00 -1.94
C ARG A 267 9.99 9.89 -1.28
N ALA A 268 9.61 11.10 -0.87
CA ALA A 268 10.47 11.99 -0.10
C ALA A 268 10.87 11.38 1.25
N HIS A 269 9.91 10.76 1.96
CA HIS A 269 10.21 10.03 3.20
C HIS A 269 11.19 8.87 2.95
N TYR A 270 10.98 8.07 1.91
CA TYR A 270 11.92 7.00 1.54
C TYR A 270 13.32 7.54 1.27
N ALA A 271 13.43 8.58 0.44
CA ALA A 271 14.71 9.19 0.07
C ALA A 271 15.46 9.74 1.29
N ALA A 272 14.75 10.30 2.27
CA ALA A 272 15.35 10.87 3.47
C ALA A 272 15.91 9.82 4.46
N HIS A 273 15.41 8.58 4.42
CA HIS A 273 15.75 7.57 5.42
C HIS A 273 16.46 6.33 4.85
N ARG A 274 16.47 6.13 3.52
CA ARG A 274 17.27 5.06 2.90
C ARG A 274 18.75 5.22 3.22
N GLY A 275 19.39 4.13 3.64
CA GLY A 275 20.79 4.14 4.08
C GLY A 275 21.04 4.78 5.44
N GLY A 276 19.99 5.09 6.21
CA GLY A 276 20.08 5.54 7.60
C GLY A 276 20.34 4.39 8.59
N VAL A 277 20.30 4.71 9.89
CA VAL A 277 20.41 3.73 10.97
C VAL A 277 19.02 3.46 11.55
N SER A 278 18.60 2.19 11.56
CA SER A 278 17.25 1.83 11.99
C SER A 278 17.09 1.85 13.50
N ALA A 279 15.83 1.90 13.96
CA ALA A 279 15.49 1.80 15.39
C ALA A 279 16.07 0.53 16.04
N VAL A 280 16.06 -0.61 15.33
CA VAL A 280 16.65 -1.86 15.81
C VAL A 280 18.17 -1.74 15.96
N SER A 281 18.86 -1.15 14.99
CA SER A 281 20.31 -0.98 15.06
C SER A 281 20.73 0.01 16.14
N LYS A 282 20.04 1.15 16.26
CA LYS A 282 20.26 2.12 17.36
C LYS A 282 20.14 1.44 18.72
N LEU A 283 19.05 0.70 18.93
CA LEU A 283 18.80 0.00 20.19
C LEU A 283 19.87 -1.07 20.45
N SER A 284 20.21 -1.88 19.45
CA SER A 284 21.23 -2.93 19.58
C SER A 284 22.59 -2.35 19.96
N ALA A 285 22.98 -1.22 19.36
CA ALA A 285 24.21 -0.51 19.71
C ALA A 285 24.16 -0.01 21.16
N ALA A 286 23.06 0.63 21.58
CA ALA A 286 22.90 1.11 22.95
C ALA A 286 23.05 -0.01 24.00
N PHE A 287 22.42 -1.17 23.79
CA PHE A 287 22.57 -2.32 24.69
C PHE A 287 24.00 -2.90 24.69
N SER A 288 24.71 -2.86 23.57
CA SER A 288 26.09 -3.34 23.52
C SER A 288 27.05 -2.51 24.39
N TRP A 289 26.72 -1.24 24.65
CA TRP A 289 27.52 -0.33 25.47
C TRP A 289 27.28 -0.44 26.98
N GLU A 290 26.16 -1.03 27.41
CA GLU A 290 25.77 -1.14 28.84
C GLU A 290 26.60 -2.18 29.64
N GLY A 291 27.54 -2.89 29.00
CA GLY A 291 28.67 -3.52 29.69
C GLY A 291 28.34 -4.54 30.80
N GLY A 292 27.22 -5.24 30.73
CA GLY A 292 26.80 -6.26 31.71
C GLY A 292 26.27 -5.72 33.05
N GLY A 293 26.14 -4.38 33.18
CA GLY A 293 25.49 -3.73 34.32
C GLY A 293 23.96 -3.81 34.28
N ARG A 294 23.31 -3.17 35.26
CA ARG A 294 21.85 -3.02 35.25
C ARG A 294 21.44 -2.03 34.16
N VAL A 295 20.79 -2.53 33.12
CA VAL A 295 20.25 -1.73 32.01
C VAL A 295 19.33 -0.61 32.52
N PRO A 296 19.48 0.64 32.04
CA PRO A 296 18.59 1.75 32.38
C PRO A 296 17.14 1.46 32.03
N ALA A 297 16.22 1.91 32.89
CA ALA A 297 14.78 1.69 32.69
C ALA A 297 14.24 2.30 31.38
N THR A 298 14.81 3.43 30.95
CA THR A 298 14.46 4.07 29.66
C THR A 298 14.81 3.18 28.48
N LEU A 299 16.01 2.60 28.48
CA LEU A 299 16.47 1.70 27.42
C LEU A 299 15.66 0.39 27.40
N THR A 300 15.29 -0.14 28.57
CA THR A 300 14.35 -1.27 28.67
C THR A 300 12.97 -0.91 28.10
N ALA A 301 12.43 0.27 28.40
CA ALA A 301 11.14 0.72 27.87
C ALA A 301 11.16 0.86 26.34
N SER A 302 12.24 1.40 25.78
CA SER A 302 12.46 1.48 24.33
C SER A 302 12.46 0.09 23.67
N ALA A 303 13.16 -0.88 24.27
CA ALA A 303 13.20 -2.25 23.77
C ALA A 303 11.83 -2.95 23.83
N VAL A 304 11.11 -2.80 24.94
CA VAL A 304 9.75 -3.37 25.10
C VAL A 304 8.80 -2.79 24.06
N SER A 305 8.88 -1.48 23.80
CA SER A 305 8.03 -0.79 22.83
C SER A 305 8.38 -1.20 21.39
N LEU A 306 9.66 -1.31 21.05
CA LEU A 306 10.09 -1.77 19.72
C LEU A 306 9.69 -3.23 19.47
N ALA A 307 9.89 -4.12 20.45
CA ALA A 307 9.45 -5.51 20.36
C ALA A 307 7.93 -5.62 20.16
N ARG A 308 7.14 -4.72 20.75
CA ARG A 308 5.69 -4.66 20.59
C ARG A 308 5.30 -4.34 19.15
N VAL A 309 5.87 -3.29 18.56
CA VAL A 309 5.62 -2.91 17.16
C VAL A 309 5.98 -4.05 16.21
N LEU A 310 7.17 -4.64 16.37
CA LEU A 310 7.64 -5.75 15.52
C LEU A 310 6.74 -6.98 15.64
N ARG A 311 6.19 -7.25 16.82
CA ARG A 311 5.23 -8.36 17.03
C ARG A 311 3.89 -8.12 16.32
N ILE A 312 3.39 -6.88 16.32
CA ILE A 312 2.18 -6.51 15.57
C ILE A 312 2.41 -6.72 14.08
N LEU A 313 3.52 -6.20 13.55
CA LEU A 313 3.90 -6.37 12.14
C LEU A 313 4.07 -7.85 11.76
N LYS A 314 4.72 -8.65 12.62
CA LYS A 314 4.86 -10.09 12.44
C LYS A 314 3.49 -10.78 12.36
N THR A 315 2.54 -10.38 13.20
CA THR A 315 1.18 -10.94 13.22
C THR A 315 0.46 -10.67 11.90
N PHE A 316 0.47 -9.41 11.45
CA PHE A 316 -0.07 -9.04 10.14
C PHE A 316 0.57 -9.86 9.01
N ARG A 317 1.91 -9.90 8.95
CA ARG A 317 2.66 -10.59 7.89
C ARG A 317 2.40 -12.09 7.87
N ALA A 318 2.27 -12.74 9.03
CA ALA A 318 1.97 -14.17 9.12
C ALA A 318 0.56 -14.50 8.60
N ARG A 319 -0.43 -13.66 8.91
CA ARG A 319 -1.81 -13.80 8.40
C ARG A 319 -1.85 -13.52 6.90
N HIS A 320 -1.20 -12.46 6.45
CA HIS A 320 -1.09 -12.13 5.02
C HIS A 320 -0.42 -13.25 4.21
N LEU A 321 0.69 -13.81 4.71
CA LEU A 321 1.34 -14.96 4.07
C LEU A 321 0.43 -16.19 3.98
N THR A 322 -0.38 -16.43 5.01
CA THR A 322 -1.33 -17.55 5.02
C THR A 322 -2.38 -17.39 3.92
N ILE A 323 -2.97 -16.21 3.76
CA ILE A 323 -3.95 -16.00 2.69
C ILE A 323 -3.30 -16.01 1.29
N ALA A 324 -2.11 -15.42 1.15
CA ALA A 324 -1.39 -15.40 -0.11
C ALA A 324 -1.06 -16.83 -0.57
N ARG A 325 -0.61 -17.70 0.34
CA ARG A 325 -0.38 -19.13 0.01
C ARG A 325 -1.64 -19.84 -0.48
N LYS A 326 -2.81 -19.49 0.03
CA LYS A 326 -4.09 -20.08 -0.41
C LYS A 326 -4.51 -19.56 -1.78
N ALA A 327 -4.34 -18.26 -2.03
CA ALA A 327 -4.66 -17.65 -3.33
C ALA A 327 -3.70 -18.11 -4.44
N TYR A 328 -2.45 -18.38 -4.08
CA TYR A 328 -1.37 -18.76 -4.99
C TYR A 328 -1.02 -20.26 -4.91
N SER A 329 -1.92 -21.11 -4.40
CA SER A 329 -1.73 -22.56 -4.48
C SER A 329 -1.88 -23.04 -5.92
N GLU A 330 -1.22 -24.15 -6.29
CA GLU A 330 -1.24 -24.68 -7.65
C GLU A 330 -2.66 -24.99 -8.17
N GLU A 331 -3.56 -25.40 -7.28
CA GLU A 331 -4.96 -25.70 -7.61
C GLU A 331 -5.80 -24.46 -7.92
N VAL A 332 -5.37 -23.29 -7.45
CA VAL A 332 -6.19 -22.06 -7.45
C VAL A 332 -5.63 -20.99 -8.38
N ARG A 333 -4.30 -20.87 -8.44
CA ARG A 333 -3.61 -19.72 -9.06
C ARG A 333 -3.78 -19.67 -10.58
N LEU A 334 -4.01 -18.46 -11.08
CA LEU A 334 -3.87 -18.12 -12.50
C LEU A 334 -2.52 -17.45 -12.82
N TYR A 335 -1.81 -16.96 -11.80
CA TYR A 335 -0.56 -16.21 -11.93
C TYR A 335 0.46 -16.69 -10.92
N ASP A 336 1.75 -16.59 -11.26
CA ASP A 336 2.85 -16.97 -10.37
C ASP A 336 3.17 -15.92 -9.28
N ALA A 337 2.81 -14.66 -9.51
CA ALA A 337 3.16 -13.54 -8.63
C ALA A 337 1.96 -12.63 -8.28
N GLY A 338 2.14 -11.88 -7.19
CA GLY A 338 1.29 -10.76 -6.78
C GLY A 338 1.07 -9.74 -7.91
N SER A 339 -0.01 -8.95 -7.86
CA SER A 339 -0.17 -7.83 -8.80
C SER A 339 0.89 -6.74 -8.63
N GLY A 340 1.53 -6.68 -7.46
CA GLY A 340 2.70 -5.83 -7.23
C GLY A 340 4.04 -6.45 -7.64
N GLY A 341 4.06 -7.51 -8.46
CA GLY A 341 5.30 -8.18 -8.91
C GLY A 341 5.99 -9.09 -7.88
N ALA A 342 5.60 -9.01 -6.60
CA ALA A 342 6.21 -9.81 -5.54
C ALA A 342 5.78 -11.30 -5.56
N PRO A 343 6.73 -12.25 -5.50
CA PRO A 343 6.41 -13.67 -5.29
C PRO A 343 6.07 -13.95 -3.81
N VAL A 344 5.34 -15.04 -3.54
CA VAL A 344 5.03 -15.50 -2.16
C VAL A 344 6.31 -15.74 -1.34
N ALA A 345 7.42 -16.10 -1.99
CA ALA A 345 8.72 -16.25 -1.34
C ALA A 345 9.23 -14.93 -0.74
N LEU A 346 8.97 -13.78 -1.37
CA LEU A 346 9.34 -12.48 -0.83
C LEU A 346 8.55 -12.15 0.44
N LEU A 347 7.24 -12.44 0.46
CA LEU A 347 6.40 -12.26 1.66
C LEU A 347 6.95 -13.04 2.86
N ARG A 348 7.44 -14.26 2.61
CA ARG A 348 8.10 -15.08 3.64
C ARG A 348 9.41 -14.44 4.09
N SER A 349 10.24 -13.99 3.16
CA SER A 349 11.50 -13.31 3.48
C SER A 349 11.29 -12.08 4.37
N VAL A 350 10.31 -11.23 4.06
CA VAL A 350 10.01 -10.03 4.86
C VAL A 350 9.49 -10.42 6.25
N LEU A 351 8.67 -11.47 6.36
CA LEU A 351 8.23 -12.01 7.66
C LEU A 351 9.42 -12.51 8.50
N ASP A 352 10.35 -13.23 7.89
CA ASP A 352 11.51 -13.77 8.58
C ASP A 352 12.46 -12.64 9.04
N LEU A 353 12.73 -11.64 8.20
CA LEU A 353 13.45 -10.42 8.61
C LEU A 353 12.78 -9.71 9.79
N THR A 354 11.44 -9.61 9.78
CA THR A 354 10.68 -9.02 10.90
C THR A 354 10.89 -9.82 12.19
N ARG A 355 10.85 -11.16 12.09
CA ARG A 355 11.01 -12.07 13.24
C ARG A 355 12.43 -12.03 13.79
N GLU A 356 13.43 -11.98 12.93
CA GLU A 356 14.85 -11.88 13.32
C GLU A 356 15.10 -10.60 14.10
N ASN A 357 14.61 -9.47 13.59
CA ASN A 357 14.71 -8.18 14.26
C ASN A 357 13.94 -8.15 15.59
N GLU A 358 12.73 -8.73 15.67
CA GLU A 358 12.00 -8.87 16.95
C GLU A 358 12.81 -9.72 17.96
N THR A 359 13.39 -10.82 17.50
CA THR A 359 14.15 -11.74 18.35
C THR A 359 15.42 -11.08 18.88
N LEU A 360 16.11 -10.31 18.04
CA LEU A 360 17.28 -9.53 18.43
C LEU A 360 16.92 -8.56 19.57
N VAL A 361 15.87 -7.75 19.38
CA VAL A 361 15.41 -6.77 20.37
C VAL A 361 14.97 -7.45 21.67
N ARG A 362 14.26 -8.59 21.59
CA ARG A 362 13.80 -9.32 22.78
C ARG A 362 14.96 -9.90 23.58
N ARG A 363 15.98 -10.44 22.93
CA ARG A 363 17.16 -10.96 23.62
C ARG A 363 17.93 -9.89 24.39
N SER A 364 17.86 -8.63 23.95
CA SER A 364 18.47 -7.50 24.67
C SER A 364 17.81 -7.23 26.03
N VAL A 365 16.54 -7.62 26.24
CA VAL A 365 15.81 -7.42 27.51
C VAL A 365 15.68 -8.68 28.37
N GLU A 366 16.01 -9.86 27.84
CA GLU A 366 16.06 -11.09 28.64
C GLU A 366 17.32 -11.10 29.51
N PRO A 367 17.23 -11.43 30.82
CA PRO A 367 18.42 -11.61 31.66
C PRO A 367 19.34 -12.67 31.04
N PRO A 368 20.67 -12.53 31.13
CA PRO A 368 21.58 -13.59 30.68
C PRO A 368 21.23 -14.89 31.40
N ASP A 369 21.07 -15.97 30.65
CA ASP A 369 20.71 -17.28 31.18
C ASP A 369 21.80 -17.75 32.17
N THR A 370 21.48 -17.70 33.46
CA THR A 370 22.39 -18.10 34.53
C THR A 370 22.49 -19.62 34.71
N SER A 371 21.85 -20.42 33.84
CA SER A 371 21.84 -21.89 33.95
C SER A 371 23.05 -22.61 33.34
N ALA A 372 24.02 -21.88 32.79
CA ALA A 372 25.31 -22.42 32.32
C ALA A 372 26.49 -21.82 33.10
N ARG A 373 26.60 -22.14 34.40
CA ARG A 373 27.85 -22.04 35.17
C ARG A 373 28.01 -23.23 36.10
#